data_AF-A0A3C0DVC2-F1
#
_entry.id   AF-A0A3C0DVC2-F1
#
_cell.length_a   1.000
_cell.length_b   1.000
_cell.length_c   1.000
_cell.angle_alpha   90.00
_cell.angle_beta   90.00
_cell.angle_gamma   90.00
#
_symmetry.space_group_name_H-M   'P 1'
#
loop_
_entity.id
_entity.type
_entity.pdbx_description
1 polymer ?
#
loop_
_entity_poly.entity_id
_entity_poly.type
_entity_poly.pdbx_seq_one_letter_code
_entity_poly.pdbx_strand_id
1 'polypeptide(L)'
;MNGGITAINEEVERTSAFVQPLLGEMGKVVVGQKTLIERLIIGLLANGHVLLEGVPGLAKTLSIKSLAHCINAQFARLQFTPDMLPADVVGTQIYNPQSGNFTTRQGPVFANLVLADEINRAPA
;
A
#
# COMPACT_ATOMS: atom_id res chain seq x y z
N MET A 1 -3.66 -23.05 33.86
CA MET A 1 -2.93 -22.70 32.62
C MET A 1 -3.86 -22.49 31.41
N ASN A 2 -5.05 -23.09 31.33
CA ASN A 2 -5.97 -22.93 30.17
C ASN A 2 -6.66 -21.55 30.05
N GLY A 3 -6.90 -20.83 31.15
CA GLY A 3 -7.61 -19.54 31.10
C GLY A 3 -6.86 -18.43 30.35
N GLY A 4 -5.53 -18.51 30.26
CA GLY A 4 -4.73 -17.53 29.50
C GLY A 4 -4.85 -17.71 27.99
N ILE A 5 -4.92 -18.95 27.50
CA ILE A 5 -5.05 -19.24 26.06
C ILE A 5 -6.43 -18.82 25.56
N THR A 6 -7.49 -19.10 26.33
CA THR A 6 -8.86 -18.69 25.98
C THR A 6 -8.98 -17.16 25.88
N ALA A 7 -8.45 -16.43 26.86
CA ALA A 7 -8.48 -14.96 26.84
C ALA A 7 -7.71 -14.37 25.65
N ILE A 8 -6.55 -14.94 25.29
CA ILE A 8 -5.77 -14.51 24.12
C ILE A 8 -6.56 -14.76 22.83
N ASN A 9 -7.21 -15.91 22.68
CA ASN A 9 -8.00 -16.21 21.49
C ASN A 9 -9.19 -15.25 21.34
N GLU A 10 -9.89 -14.94 22.43
CA GLU A 10 -10.99 -13.95 22.42
C GLU A 10 -10.50 -12.55 22.03
N GLU A 11 -9.34 -12.13 22.54
CA GLU A 11 -8.69 -10.86 22.19
C GLU A 11 -8.36 -10.81 20.68
N VAL A 12 -7.81 -11.90 20.14
CA VAL A 12 -7.47 -12.03 18.72
C VAL A 12 -8.73 -12.00 17.85
N GLU A 13 -9.77 -12.77 18.20
CA GLU A 13 -11.04 -12.77 17.47
C GLU A 13 -11.66 -11.37 17.42
N ARG A 14 -11.72 -10.68 18.56
CA ARG A 14 -12.25 -9.32 18.64
C ARG A 14 -11.46 -8.33 17.78
N THR A 15 -10.13 -8.39 17.85
CA THR A 15 -9.26 -7.43 17.15
C THR A 15 -9.17 -7.73 15.65
N SER A 16 -9.30 -9.00 15.25
CA SER A 16 -9.22 -9.44 13.85
C SER A 16 -10.56 -9.43 13.11
N ALA A 17 -11.67 -9.05 13.77
CA ALA A 17 -13.02 -9.11 13.23
C ALA A 17 -13.21 -8.36 11.89
N PHE A 18 -12.40 -7.33 11.61
CA PHE A 18 -12.45 -6.58 10.35
C PHE A 18 -11.86 -7.31 9.14
N VAL A 19 -11.05 -8.36 9.35
CA VAL A 19 -10.31 -9.04 8.27
C VAL A 19 -11.23 -9.76 7.30
N GLN A 20 -12.24 -10.48 7.80
CA GLN A 20 -13.19 -11.19 6.94
C GLN A 20 -14.08 -10.23 6.10
N PRO A 21 -14.66 -9.16 6.68
CA PRO A 21 -15.31 -8.12 5.90
C PRO A 21 -14.41 -7.51 4.83
N LEU A 22 -13.15 -7.20 5.17
CA LEU A 22 -12.19 -6.62 4.22
C LEU A 22 -11.90 -7.57 3.05
N LEU A 23 -11.66 -8.85 3.32
CA LEU A 23 -11.50 -9.88 2.28
C LEU A 23 -12.74 -9.97 1.38
N GLY A 24 -13.95 -9.89 1.98
CA GLY A 24 -15.21 -9.90 1.25
C GLY A 24 -15.37 -8.70 0.30
N GLU A 25 -15.12 -7.48 0.79
CA GLU A 25 -15.20 -6.27 -0.04
C GLU A 25 -14.19 -6.28 -1.19
N MET A 26 -12.96 -6.72 -0.90
CA MET A 26 -11.90 -6.88 -1.90
C MET A 26 -12.29 -7.87 -3.00
N GLY A 27 -12.92 -8.99 -2.61
CA GLY A 27 -13.37 -10.04 -3.53
C GLY A 27 -14.48 -9.62 -4.50
N LYS A 28 -15.21 -8.53 -4.20
CA LYS A 28 -16.23 -7.97 -5.12
C LYS A 28 -15.60 -7.29 -6.35
N VAL A 29 -14.39 -6.76 -6.20
CA VAL A 29 -13.70 -5.98 -7.24
C VAL A 29 -12.60 -6.81 -7.91
N VAL A 30 -11.86 -7.61 -7.14
CA VAL A 30 -10.73 -8.40 -7.63
C VAL A 30 -11.11 -9.88 -7.67
N VAL A 31 -11.53 -10.34 -8.85
CA VAL A 31 -11.99 -11.71 -9.06
C VAL A 31 -10.81 -12.65 -9.37
N GLY A 32 -10.81 -13.84 -8.78
CA GLY A 32 -9.83 -14.90 -9.09
C GLY A 32 -8.43 -14.71 -8.49
N GLN A 33 -8.22 -13.70 -7.65
CA GLN A 33 -6.92 -13.35 -7.06
C GLN A 33 -6.92 -13.43 -5.52
N LYS A 34 -7.59 -14.43 -4.94
CA LYS A 34 -7.72 -14.58 -3.48
C LYS A 34 -6.37 -14.54 -2.75
N THR A 35 -5.39 -15.29 -3.25
CA THR A 35 -4.05 -15.36 -2.67
C THR A 35 -3.32 -14.01 -2.66
N LEU A 36 -3.49 -13.19 -3.72
CA LEU A 36 -2.92 -11.85 -3.77
C LEU A 36 -3.54 -10.96 -2.69
N ILE A 37 -4.86 -10.96 -2.58
CA ILE A 37 -5.59 -10.15 -1.59
C ILE A 37 -5.15 -10.53 -0.17
N GLU A 38 -5.11 -11.83 0.14
CA GLU A 38 -4.66 -12.32 1.46
C GLU A 38 -3.23 -11.87 1.78
N ARG A 39 -2.30 -11.98 0.82
CA ARG A 39 -0.91 -11.54 1.02
C ARG A 39 -0.76 -10.04 1.20
N LEU A 40 -1.57 -9.24 0.50
CA LEU A 40 -1.59 -7.78 0.69
C LEU A 40 -2.09 -7.41 2.09
N ILE A 41 -3.13 -8.07 2.59
CA ILE A 41 -3.64 -7.84 3.94
C ILE A 41 -2.61 -8.29 4.98
N ILE A 42 -1.97 -9.45 4.79
CA ILE A 42 -0.88 -9.90 5.68
C ILE A 42 0.25 -8.87 5.72
N GLY A 43 0.69 -8.37 4.56
CA GLY A 43 1.71 -7.33 4.47
C GLY A 43 1.30 -6.06 5.23
N LEU A 44 0.05 -5.62 5.09
CA LEU A 44 -0.50 -4.47 5.81
C LEU A 44 -0.48 -4.68 7.33
N LEU A 45 -0.98 -5.82 7.82
CA LEU A 45 -1.05 -6.13 9.26
C LEU A 45 0.33 -6.30 9.89
N ALA A 46 1.30 -6.79 9.12
CA ALA A 46 2.68 -6.95 9.56
C ALA A 46 3.51 -5.68 9.42
N ASN A 47 2.93 -4.57 8.94
CA ASN A 47 3.67 -3.34 8.58
C ASN A 47 4.86 -3.62 7.64
N GLY A 48 4.66 -4.52 6.67
CA GLY A 48 5.68 -4.97 5.72
C GLY A 48 5.46 -4.46 4.29
N HIS A 49 6.46 -4.69 3.44
CA HIS A 49 6.39 -4.39 2.01
C HIS A 49 6.20 -5.68 1.19
N VAL A 50 5.47 -5.58 0.08
CA VAL A 50 5.15 -6.72 -0.78
C VAL A 50 5.76 -6.51 -2.15
N LEU A 51 6.61 -7.45 -2.58
CA LEU A 51 7.08 -7.51 -3.96
C LEU A 51 6.06 -8.29 -4.81
N LEU A 52 5.51 -7.64 -5.83
CA LEU A 52 4.49 -8.22 -6.71
C LEU A 52 5.07 -8.59 -8.09
N GLU A 53 5.58 -9.81 -8.18
CA GLU A 53 6.00 -10.40 -9.47
C GLU A 53 4.80 -10.95 -10.24
N GLY A 54 4.83 -10.82 -11.56
CA GLY A 54 3.81 -11.37 -12.44
C GLY A 54 3.64 -10.55 -13.71
N VAL A 55 2.98 -11.13 -14.71
CA VAL A 55 2.77 -10.50 -16.01
C VAL A 55 1.89 -9.24 -15.91
N PRO A 56 2.04 -8.28 -16.84
CA PRO A 56 1.14 -7.14 -16.95
C PRO A 56 -0.33 -7.57 -17.05
N GLY A 57 -1.24 -6.77 -16.48
CA GLY A 57 -2.69 -7.00 -16.59
C GLY A 57 -3.32 -7.88 -15.50
N LEU A 58 -2.55 -8.40 -14.53
CA LEU A 58 -3.07 -9.22 -13.41
C LEU A 58 -3.72 -8.43 -12.28
N ALA A 59 -4.43 -7.34 -12.59
CA ALA A 59 -5.15 -6.52 -11.62
C ALA A 59 -4.33 -6.00 -10.42
N LYS A 60 -2.99 -5.89 -10.52
CA LYS A 60 -2.11 -5.41 -9.43
C LYS A 60 -2.52 -4.01 -8.96
N THR A 61 -2.66 -3.08 -9.90
CA THR A 61 -3.10 -1.70 -9.64
C THR A 61 -4.50 -1.65 -9.06
N LEU A 62 -5.42 -2.44 -9.61
CA LEU A 62 -6.80 -2.52 -9.12
C LEU A 62 -6.83 -3.02 -7.68
N SER A 63 -6.07 -4.07 -7.36
CA SER A 63 -6.02 -4.68 -6.03
C SER A 63 -5.55 -3.69 -4.97
N ILE A 64 -4.44 -3.00 -5.21
CA ILE A 64 -3.88 -2.08 -4.20
C ILE A 64 -4.77 -0.84 -4.05
N LYS A 65 -5.32 -0.33 -5.16
CA LYS A 65 -6.26 0.81 -5.13
C LYS A 65 -7.56 0.45 -4.40
N SER A 66 -8.09 -0.75 -4.62
CA SER A 66 -9.26 -1.27 -3.91
C SER A 66 -8.98 -1.44 -2.43
N LEU A 67 -7.82 -1.98 -2.06
CA LEU A 67 -7.43 -2.11 -0.65
C LEU A 67 -7.39 -0.75 0.02
N ALA A 68 -6.73 0.23 -0.59
CA ALA A 68 -6.66 1.59 -0.08
C ALA A 68 -8.05 2.20 0.11
N HIS A 69 -8.96 1.98 -0.84
CA HIS A 69 -10.34 2.45 -0.74
C HIS A 69 -11.09 1.80 0.42
N CYS A 70 -11.00 0.47 0.58
CA CYS A 70 -11.68 -0.27 1.63
C CYS A 70 -11.25 0.13 3.05
N ILE A 71 -10.00 0.59 3.22
CA ILE A 71 -9.47 1.04 4.53
C ILE A 71 -9.40 2.57 4.65
N ASN A 72 -9.96 3.32 3.70
CA ASN A 72 -9.90 4.78 3.65
C ASN A 72 -8.47 5.35 3.76
N ALA A 73 -7.54 4.76 3.01
CA ALA A 73 -6.13 5.12 2.98
C ALA A 73 -5.77 5.87 1.70
N GLN A 74 -4.78 6.76 1.81
CA GLN A 74 -4.20 7.44 0.66
C GLN A 74 -3.42 6.44 -0.19
N PHE A 75 -3.69 6.44 -1.49
CA PHE A 75 -3.01 5.64 -2.49
C PHE A 75 -2.18 6.52 -3.41
N ALA A 76 -0.92 6.16 -3.61
CA ALA A 76 -0.07 6.73 -4.64
C ALA A 76 0.44 5.63 -5.57
N ARG A 77 0.53 5.95 -6.86
CA ARG A 77 1.20 5.12 -7.86
C ARG A 77 2.45 5.84 -8.33
N LEU A 78 3.57 5.13 -8.32
CA LEU A 78 4.86 5.60 -8.76
C LEU A 78 5.37 4.67 -9.86
N GLN A 79 5.65 5.22 -11.04
CA GLN A 79 6.25 4.46 -12.14
C GLN A 79 7.75 4.70 -12.12
N PHE A 80 8.54 3.65 -11.94
CA PHE A 80 9.99 3.76 -12.02
C PHE A 80 10.45 3.87 -13.47
N THR A 81 11.35 4.83 -13.71
CA THR A 81 12.03 5.03 -15.00
C THR A 81 13.54 5.12 -14.76
N PRO A 82 14.37 4.83 -15.77
CA PRO A 82 15.84 4.88 -15.63
C PRO A 82 16.37 6.27 -15.24
N ASP A 83 15.65 7.33 -15.64
CA ASP A 83 16.05 8.72 -15.41
C ASP A 83 15.45 9.31 -14.13
N MET A 84 14.74 8.50 -13.34
CA MET A 84 14.04 8.96 -12.16
C MET A 84 15.02 9.41 -11.08
N LEU A 85 14.81 10.59 -10.51
CA LEU A 85 15.63 11.13 -9.43
C LEU A 85 15.03 10.80 -8.05
N PRO A 86 15.83 10.72 -6.98
CA PRO A 86 15.30 10.56 -5.62
C PRO A 86 14.28 11.64 -5.23
N ALA A 87 14.44 12.86 -5.76
CA ALA A 87 13.50 13.96 -5.57
C ALA A 87 12.10 13.69 -6.18
N ASP A 88 11.99 12.83 -7.19
CA ASP A 88 10.70 12.42 -7.76
C ASP A 88 9.93 11.46 -6.85
N VAL A 89 10.64 10.79 -5.92
CA VAL A 89 10.06 9.89 -4.91
C VAL A 89 9.73 10.64 -3.62
N VAL A 90 10.71 11.37 -3.09
CA VAL A 90 10.64 12.02 -1.77
C VAL A 90 10.02 13.42 -1.86
N GLY A 91 10.20 14.12 -2.98
CA GLY A 91 9.75 15.49 -3.16
C GLY A 91 10.90 16.50 -3.20
N THR A 92 10.55 17.77 -3.33
CA THR A 92 11.50 18.87 -3.53
C THR A 92 11.04 20.15 -2.84
N GLN A 93 11.98 21.09 -2.63
CA GLN A 93 11.64 22.44 -2.20
C GLN A 93 11.29 23.31 -3.41
N ILE A 94 10.18 24.01 -3.31
CA ILE A 94 9.69 24.95 -4.32
C ILE A 94 9.89 26.36 -3.79
N TYR A 95 10.67 27.15 -4.50
CA TYR A 95 10.79 28.57 -4.23
C TYR A 95 9.52 29.30 -4.68
N ASN A 96 8.94 30.12 -3.80
CA ASN A 96 7.83 31.00 -4.12
C ASN A 96 8.36 32.44 -4.31
N PRO A 97 8.43 32.96 -5.55
CA PRO A 97 8.95 34.30 -5.81
C PRO A 97 8.15 35.44 -5.18
N GLN A 98 6.85 35.23 -4.91
CA GLN A 98 6.00 36.26 -4.33
C GLN A 98 6.28 36.48 -2.85
N SER A 99 6.64 35.42 -2.12
CA SER A 99 6.92 35.48 -0.69
C SER A 99 8.40 35.44 -0.33
N GLY A 100 9.27 35.08 -1.29
CA GLY A 100 10.71 34.89 -1.06
C GLY A 100 11.04 33.63 -0.26
N ASN A 101 10.07 32.76 -0.02
CA ASN A 101 10.21 31.58 0.84
C ASN A 101 10.26 30.28 0.04
N PHE A 102 10.91 29.26 0.61
CA PHE A 102 10.89 27.89 0.11
C PHE A 102 9.78 27.09 0.82
N THR A 103 9.01 26.31 0.07
CA THR A 103 8.01 25.37 0.61
C THR A 103 8.32 23.95 0.16
N THR A 104 8.18 22.98 1.06
CA THR A 104 8.39 21.57 0.72
C THR A 104 7.16 21.00 0.01
N ARG A 105 7.35 20.48 -1.19
CA ARG A 105 6.36 19.66 -1.89
C ARG A 105 6.72 18.20 -1.68
N GLN A 106 5.89 17.49 -0.92
CA GLN A 106 6.07 16.06 -0.68
C GLN A 106 5.87 15.24 -1.97
N GLY A 107 6.71 14.23 -2.14
CA GLY A 107 6.63 13.28 -3.24
C GLY A 107 5.58 12.19 -3.01
N PRO A 108 5.39 11.30 -4.00
CA PRO A 108 4.36 10.26 -3.97
C PRO A 108 4.58 9.19 -2.89
N VAL A 109 5.77 9.09 -2.30
CA VAL A 109 6.04 8.13 -1.21
C VAL A 109 5.24 8.44 0.06
N PHE A 110 4.77 9.68 0.22
CA PHE A 110 4.02 10.14 1.40
C PHE A 110 2.52 9.77 1.36
N ALA A 111 2.22 8.54 0.95
CA ALA A 111 0.89 7.94 0.99
C ALA A 111 0.90 6.73 1.93
N ASN A 112 -0.29 6.28 2.37
CA ASN A 112 -0.40 5.09 3.21
C ASN A 112 -0.07 3.81 2.43
N LEU A 113 -0.47 3.75 1.15
CA LEU A 113 -0.18 2.65 0.24
C LEU A 113 0.44 3.20 -1.04
N VAL A 114 1.64 2.73 -1.37
CA VAL A 114 2.40 3.12 -2.56
C VAL A 114 2.58 1.92 -3.46
N LEU A 115 2.09 2.00 -4.70
CA LEU A 115 2.44 1.06 -5.76
C LEU A 115 3.64 1.59 -6.53
N ALA A 116 4.80 0.97 -6.28
CA ALA A 116 6.03 1.15 -7.06
C ALA A 116 6.02 0.20 -8.27
N ASP A 117 5.61 0.70 -9.43
CA ASP A 117 5.52 -0.06 -10.67
C ASP A 117 6.87 -0.07 -11.41
N GLU A 118 7.20 -1.21 -12.02
CA GLU A 118 8.48 -1.46 -12.72
C GLU A 118 9.72 -1.07 -11.91
N ILE A 119 9.75 -1.35 -10.60
CA ILE A 119 10.85 -1.01 -9.68
C ILE A 119 12.24 -1.48 -10.16
N ASN A 120 12.28 -2.52 -10.99
CA ASN A 120 13.50 -3.02 -11.64
C ASN A 120 14.10 -2.05 -12.68
N ARG A 121 13.40 -0.96 -13.02
CA ARG A 121 13.90 0.14 -13.88
C ARG A 121 14.50 1.29 -13.10
N ALA A 122 14.50 1.23 -11.76
CA ALA A 122 15.17 2.24 -10.94
C ALA A 122 16.66 2.34 -11.30
N PRO A 123 17.25 3.54 -11.25
CA PRO A 123 18.70 3.69 -11.38
C PRO A 123 19.41 2.95 -10.24
N ALA A 124 20.61 2.43 -10.54
CA ALA A 124 21.48 1.76 -9.58
C ALA A 124 22.13 2.74 -8.59
#